data_AF-A0A6N7VY93-F1
#
_entry.id   AF-A0A6N7VY93-F1
#
_cell.length_a   1.000
_cell.length_b   1.000
_cell.length_c   1.000
_cell.angle_alpha   90.00
_cell.angle_beta   90.00
_cell.angle_gamma   90.00
#
_symmetry.space_group_name_H-M   'P 1'
#
loop_
_entity.id
_entity.type
_entity.pdbx_description
1 polymer ?
#
loop_
_entity_poly.entity_id
_entity_poly.type
_entity_poly.pdbx_seq_one_letter_code
_entity_poly.pdbx_strand_id
1 'polypeptide(L)'
;MMKSDNGLYKLIYEYFETRLLYGYYACGDSLPSIARIGDMFHMAPGTVRSALALLEKKGYIRIDARKTARVIYEAPRVSFRKNAALYFVPRRNGITVLQAAGRTFSGGCVHACFILYNGSFQLKQPADSGSLLRNDSVYPFSLSGH
;
A
#
# COMPACT_ATOMS: atom_id res chain seq x y z
N MET A 1 -31.32 -3.47 -17.98
CA MET A 1 -30.36 -4.59 -18.02
C MET A 1 -28.96 -4.00 -17.83
N MET A 2 -28.42 -4.03 -16.61
CA MET A 2 -27.12 -3.44 -16.26
C MET A 2 -26.00 -4.40 -16.66
N LYS A 3 -25.10 -3.98 -17.55
CA LYS A 3 -23.93 -4.77 -17.98
C LYS A 3 -22.97 -4.97 -16.80
N SER A 4 -22.56 -6.22 -16.64
CA SER A 4 -21.68 -6.74 -15.59
C SER A 4 -20.22 -6.35 -15.81
N ASP A 5 -19.89 -5.07 -15.59
CA ASP A 5 -18.51 -4.55 -15.56
C ASP A 5 -18.11 -4.04 -14.15
N ASN A 6 -19.03 -4.16 -13.18
CA ASN A 6 -18.99 -3.39 -11.93
C ASN A 6 -18.00 -3.87 -10.84
N GLY A 7 -17.31 -5.01 -11.05
CA GLY A 7 -16.47 -5.63 -10.01
C GLY A 7 -14.96 -5.60 -10.27
N LEU A 8 -14.51 -5.66 -11.52
CA LEU A 8 -13.08 -5.85 -11.83
C LEU A 8 -12.23 -4.62 -11.51
N TYR A 9 -12.76 -3.42 -11.74
CA TYR A 9 -12.08 -2.19 -11.33
C TYR A 9 -11.96 -2.07 -9.81
N LYS A 10 -12.85 -2.74 -9.06
CA LYS A 10 -12.85 -2.76 -7.59
C LYS A 10 -11.60 -3.45 -7.05
N LEU A 11 -11.11 -4.50 -7.72
CA LEU A 11 -9.87 -5.18 -7.34
C LEU A 11 -8.66 -4.24 -7.42
N ILE A 12 -8.55 -3.49 -8.52
CA ILE A 12 -7.49 -2.49 -8.70
C ILE A 12 -7.62 -1.39 -7.64
N TYR A 13 -8.84 -0.91 -7.41
CA TYR A 13 -9.14 0.07 -6.37
C TYR A 13 -8.71 -0.41 -4.98
N GLU A 14 -9.18 -1.59 -4.53
CA GLU A 14 -8.89 -2.13 -3.20
C GLU A 14 -7.39 -2.36 -3.00
N TYR A 15 -6.69 -2.81 -4.04
CA TYR A 15 -5.24 -2.98 -4.03
C TYR A 15 -4.49 -1.67 -3.77
N PHE A 16 -4.81 -0.61 -4.53
CA PHE A 16 -4.15 0.69 -4.38
C PHE A 16 -4.60 1.41 -3.11
N GLU A 17 -5.89 1.36 -2.76
CA GLU A 17 -6.41 1.89 -1.51
C GLU A 17 -5.67 1.30 -0.32
N THR A 18 -5.54 -0.02 -0.25
CA THR A 18 -4.84 -0.68 0.86
C THR A 18 -3.39 -0.18 0.96
N ARG A 19 -2.69 -0.09 -0.18
CA ARG A 19 -1.31 0.44 -0.26
C ARG A 19 -1.18 1.88 0.20
N LEU A 20 -2.14 2.72 -0.13
CA LEU A 20 -2.20 4.10 0.33
C LEU A 20 -2.44 4.13 1.84
N LEU A 21 -3.38 3.32 2.34
CA LEU A 21 -3.76 3.28 3.75
C LEU A 21 -2.67 2.78 4.68
N TYR A 22 -1.83 1.82 4.27
CA TYR A 22 -0.68 1.38 5.09
C TYR A 22 0.62 2.14 4.80
N GLY A 23 0.60 3.10 3.87
CA GLY A 23 1.72 4.01 3.62
C GLY A 23 2.82 3.45 2.71
N TYR A 24 2.46 2.59 1.74
CA TYR A 24 3.38 2.18 0.66
C TYR A 24 3.74 3.36 -0.25
N TYR A 25 2.77 4.23 -0.53
CA TYR A 25 2.96 5.46 -1.29
C TYR A 25 2.86 6.66 -0.34
N ALA A 26 3.85 7.55 -0.38
CA ALA A 26 3.83 8.80 0.36
C ALA A 26 3.06 9.89 -0.40
N CYS A 27 2.61 10.93 0.31
CA CYS A 27 2.03 12.11 -0.33
C CYS A 27 3.05 12.71 -1.31
N GLY A 28 2.60 13.02 -2.54
CA GLY A 28 3.44 13.49 -3.63
C GLY A 28 4.00 12.39 -4.56
N ASP A 29 3.96 11.12 -4.15
CA ASP A 29 4.42 10.01 -4.99
C ASP A 29 3.55 9.85 -6.25
N SER A 30 4.16 9.35 -7.33
CA SER A 30 3.45 9.02 -8.57
C SER A 30 3.02 7.56 -8.56
N LEU A 31 1.76 7.31 -8.91
CA LEU A 31 1.28 5.96 -9.20
C LEU A 31 1.87 5.45 -10.53
N PRO A 32 1.95 4.12 -10.72
CA PRO A 32 2.29 3.54 -12.02
C PRO A 32 1.32 4.02 -13.12
N SER A 33 1.79 4.04 -14.37
CA SER A 33 0.97 4.46 -15.52
C SER A 33 -0.20 3.51 -15.77
N ILE A 34 -1.24 3.98 -16.45
CA ILE A 34 -2.42 3.17 -16.81
C ILE A 34 -2.00 1.89 -17.55
N ALA A 35 -1.06 1.99 -18.49
CA ALA A 35 -0.52 0.84 -19.22
C ALA A 35 0.15 -0.16 -18.27
N ARG A 36 1.02 0.32 -17.37
CA ARG A 36 1.71 -0.54 -16.41
C ARG A 36 0.76 -1.23 -15.44
N ILE A 37 -0.29 -0.54 -15.01
CA ILE A 37 -1.33 -1.13 -14.16
C ILE A 37 -2.14 -2.16 -14.96
N GLY A 38 -2.48 -1.85 -16.22
CA GLY A 38 -3.13 -2.79 -17.13
C GLY A 38 -2.34 -4.09 -17.27
N ASP A 39 -1.02 -3.99 -17.47
CA ASP A 39 -0.13 -5.15 -17.57
C ASP A 39 -0.07 -5.96 -16.25
N MET A 40 -0.04 -5.25 -15.11
CA MET A 40 0.09 -5.90 -13.78
C MET A 40 -1.16 -6.69 -13.38
N PHE A 41 -2.35 -6.25 -13.82
CA PHE A 41 -3.62 -6.91 -13.50
C PHE A 41 -4.20 -7.69 -14.69
N HIS A 42 -3.56 -7.65 -15.86
CA HIS A 42 -4.10 -8.14 -17.13
C HIS A 42 -5.49 -7.57 -17.45
N MET A 43 -5.65 -6.25 -17.25
CA MET A 43 -6.94 -5.56 -17.39
C MET A 43 -6.92 -4.53 -18.52
N ALA A 44 -8.08 -4.34 -19.16
CA ALA A 44 -8.24 -3.32 -20.18
C ALA A 44 -8.00 -1.90 -19.60
N PRO A 45 -7.43 -0.96 -20.39
CA PRO A 45 -7.18 0.42 -19.93
C PRO A 45 -8.43 1.15 -19.41
N GLY A 46 -9.62 0.82 -19.93
CA GLY A 46 -10.89 1.36 -19.46
C GLY A 46 -11.16 1.02 -17.98
N THR A 47 -10.97 -0.24 -17.60
CA THR A 47 -11.14 -0.73 -16.22
C THR A 47 -10.16 -0.07 -15.25
N VAL A 48 -8.91 0.11 -15.68
CA VAL A 48 -7.89 0.83 -14.90
C VAL A 48 -8.30 2.29 -14.69
N ARG A 49 -8.77 2.98 -15.74
CA ARG A 49 -9.26 4.36 -15.62
C ARG A 49 -10.43 4.47 -14.65
N SER A 50 -11.38 3.52 -14.69
CA SER A 50 -12.50 3.47 -13.74
C SER A 50 -12.02 3.31 -12.30
N ALA A 51 -11.02 2.46 -12.05
CA ALA A 51 -10.44 2.28 -10.72
C ALA A 51 -9.74 3.56 -10.22
N LEU A 52 -8.94 4.20 -11.06
CA LEU A 52 -8.24 5.45 -10.72
C LEU A 52 -9.23 6.60 -10.49
N ALA A 53 -10.28 6.71 -11.31
CA ALA A 53 -11.33 7.70 -11.11
C ALA A 53 -12.05 7.51 -9.77
N LEU A 54 -12.23 6.27 -9.31
CA LEU A 54 -12.79 6.01 -7.98
C LEU A 54 -11.83 6.42 -6.85
N LEU A 55 -10.52 6.17 -6.98
CA LEU A 55 -9.51 6.64 -6.02
C LEU A 55 -9.46 8.17 -5.95
N GLU A 56 -9.58 8.85 -7.09
CA GLU A 56 -9.64 10.31 -7.16
C GLU A 56 -10.92 10.85 -6.50
N LYS A 57 -12.09 10.25 -6.80
CA LYS A 57 -13.37 10.61 -6.17
C LYS A 57 -13.33 10.46 -4.64
N LYS A 58 -12.57 9.50 -4.13
CA LYS A 58 -12.37 9.27 -2.68
C LYS A 58 -11.33 10.20 -2.05
N GLY A 59 -10.63 11.01 -2.85
CA GLY A 59 -9.65 11.99 -2.37
C GLY A 59 -8.28 11.40 -2.06
N TYR A 60 -7.95 10.21 -2.55
CA TYR A 60 -6.64 9.61 -2.30
C TYR A 60 -5.55 10.07 -3.29
N ILE A 61 -5.95 10.29 -4.54
CA ILE A 61 -5.05 10.67 -5.63
C ILE A 61 -5.63 11.85 -6.41
N ARG A 62 -4.76 12.51 -7.18
CA ARG A 62 -5.12 13.53 -8.17
C ARG A 62 -4.61 13.10 -9.54
N ILE A 63 -5.48 13.15 -10.55
CA ILE A 63 -5.16 12.81 -11.93
C ILE A 63 -5.08 14.12 -12.73
N ASP A 64 -3.88 14.47 -13.20
CA ASP A 64 -3.72 15.57 -14.15
C ASP A 64 -3.74 15.02 -15.58
N ALA A 65 -4.44 15.69 -16.51
CA ALA A 65 -4.68 15.23 -17.88
C ALA A 65 -3.42 14.88 -18.71
N ARG A 66 -2.23 15.33 -18.29
CA ARG A 66 -0.95 15.10 -18.97
C ARG A 66 0.13 14.46 -18.10
N LYS A 67 -0.18 14.06 -16.86
CA LYS A 67 0.81 13.51 -15.90
C LYS A 67 0.31 12.21 -15.28
N THR A 68 1.22 11.45 -14.70
CA THR A 68 0.89 10.29 -13.87
C THR A 68 0.07 10.72 -12.66
N ALA A 69 -0.86 9.88 -12.21
CA ALA A 69 -1.65 10.17 -11.03
C ALA A 69 -0.73 10.34 -9.81
N ARG A 70 -0.98 11.38 -9.01
CA ARG A 70 -0.20 11.69 -7.81
C ARG A 70 -0.98 11.41 -6.55
N VAL A 71 -0.32 10.89 -5.54
CA VAL A 71 -0.91 10.68 -4.23
C VAL A 71 -1.06 12.03 -3.51
N ILE A 72 -2.26 12.29 -3.02
CA ILE A 72 -2.59 13.44 -2.17
C ILE A 72 -3.03 13.01 -0.77
N TYR A 73 -3.14 11.69 -0.54
CA TYR A 73 -3.53 11.14 0.75
C TYR A 73 -2.46 11.41 1.80
N GLU A 74 -2.88 12.02 2.89
CA GLU A 74 -2.04 12.32 4.05
C GLU A 74 -2.75 11.83 5.32
N ALA A 75 -1.99 11.17 6.19
CA ALA A 75 -2.50 10.67 7.47
C ALA A 75 -1.38 10.68 8.52
N PRO A 76 -1.73 10.70 9.82
CA PRO A 76 -0.74 10.57 10.88
C PRO A 76 0.01 9.23 10.80
N ARG A 77 1.29 9.21 11.19
CA ARG A 77 2.13 7.99 11.23
C ARG A 77 1.46 6.83 11.98
N VAL A 78 0.73 7.13 13.05
CA VAL A 78 -0.01 6.15 13.86
C VAL A 78 -1.08 5.44 13.02
N SER A 79 -1.78 6.16 12.15
CA SER A 79 -2.82 5.61 11.26
C SER A 79 -2.22 4.63 10.26
N PHE A 80 -1.09 4.98 9.62
CA PHE A 80 -0.42 4.06 8.70
C PHE A 80 0.07 2.79 9.42
N ARG A 81 0.67 2.92 10.61
CA ARG A 81 1.11 1.77 11.42
C ARG A 81 -0.06 0.86 11.80
N LYS A 82 -1.19 1.44 12.22
CA LYS A 82 -2.42 0.70 12.54
C LYS A 82 -2.95 -0.05 11.31
N ASN A 83 -3.04 0.63 10.17
CA ASN A 83 -3.52 0.03 8.92
C ASN A 83 -2.59 -1.08 8.41
N ALA A 84 -1.27 -0.91 8.55
CA ALA A 84 -0.29 -1.95 8.25
C ALA A 84 -0.50 -3.17 9.14
N ALA A 85 -0.64 -2.98 10.45
CA ALA A 85 -0.91 -4.09 11.38
C ALA A 85 -2.20 -4.84 11.02
N LEU A 86 -3.29 -4.11 10.75
CA LEU A 86 -4.57 -4.69 10.34
C LEU A 86 -4.46 -5.50 9.04
N TYR A 87 -3.60 -5.08 8.11
CA TYR A 87 -3.40 -5.80 6.85
C TYR A 87 -2.48 -7.02 6.99
N PHE A 88 -1.31 -6.87 7.62
CA PHE A 88 -0.27 -7.90 7.57
C PHE A 88 -0.35 -8.92 8.72
N VAL A 89 -0.78 -8.52 9.93
CA VAL A 89 -0.81 -9.43 11.09
C VAL A 89 -1.69 -10.67 10.86
N PRO A 90 -2.91 -10.56 10.30
CA PRO A 90 -3.73 -11.74 10.02
C PRO A 90 -3.12 -12.69 8.98
N ARG A 91 -2.20 -12.19 8.15
CA ARG A 91 -1.58 -12.92 7.04
C ARG A 91 -0.20 -13.47 7.39
N ARG A 92 0.29 -13.23 8.61
CA ARG A 92 1.67 -13.51 9.03
C ARG A 92 2.09 -14.95 8.76
N ASN A 93 1.24 -15.92 9.12
CA ASN A 93 1.58 -17.34 8.99
C ASN A 93 1.82 -17.74 7.52
N GLY A 94 0.96 -17.28 6.61
CA GLY A 94 1.11 -17.54 5.17
C GLY A 94 2.38 -16.90 4.61
N ILE A 95 2.73 -15.70 5.07
CA ILE A 95 3.95 -15.01 4.64
C ILE A 95 5.20 -15.74 5.14
N THR A 96 5.20 -16.20 6.39
CA THR A 96 6.31 -16.99 6.97
C THR A 96 6.54 -18.29 6.21
N VAL A 97 5.48 -18.99 5.82
CA VAL A 97 5.57 -20.22 5.01
C VAL A 97 6.20 -19.93 3.64
N LEU A 98 5.79 -18.84 2.98
CA LEU A 98 6.35 -18.44 1.69
C LEU A 98 7.83 -18.06 1.77
N GLN A 99 8.24 -17.41 2.87
CA GLN A 99 9.65 -17.08 3.14
C GLN A 99 10.51 -18.34 3.36
N ALA A 100 10.02 -19.29 4.17
CA ALA A 100 10.71 -20.54 4.44
C ALA A 100 10.84 -21.43 3.20
N ALA A 101 9.88 -21.37 2.28
CA ALA A 101 9.91 -22.13 1.02
C ALA A 101 10.92 -21.60 -0.02
N GLY A 102 11.81 -20.68 0.33
CA GLY A 102 12.86 -20.17 -0.57
C GLY A 102 12.34 -19.40 -1.78
N ARG A 103 11.03 -19.09 -1.81
CA ARG A 103 10.47 -18.14 -2.79
C ARG A 103 10.82 -16.76 -2.28
N THR A 104 12.00 -16.28 -2.63
CA THR A 104 12.35 -14.87 -2.52
C THR A 104 11.34 -14.10 -3.37
N PHE A 105 10.25 -13.69 -2.74
CA PHE A 105 9.26 -12.82 -3.34
C PHE A 105 9.99 -11.49 -3.55
N SER A 106 10.71 -11.34 -4.66
CA SER A 106 11.50 -10.14 -4.97
C SER A 106 10.62 -8.91 -5.21
N GLY A 107 9.28 -9.04 -5.13
CA GLY A 107 8.33 -7.94 -5.09
C GLY A 107 8.05 -7.49 -3.66
N GLY A 108 7.97 -6.18 -3.44
CA GLY A 108 7.92 -5.47 -2.15
C GLY A 108 6.86 -5.88 -1.09
N CYS A 109 6.06 -6.92 -1.32
CA CYS A 109 5.12 -7.46 -0.36
C CYS A 109 5.78 -8.20 0.82
N VAL A 110 6.91 -8.89 0.62
CA VAL A 110 7.65 -9.55 1.74
C VAL A 110 8.57 -8.61 2.49
N HIS A 111 9.07 -7.55 1.84
CA HIS A 111 9.85 -6.52 2.51
C HIS A 111 9.01 -5.84 3.58
N ALA A 112 7.76 -5.47 3.26
CA ALA A 112 6.81 -4.90 4.23
C ALA A 112 6.53 -5.84 5.41
N CYS A 113 6.49 -7.16 5.21
CA CYS A 113 6.25 -8.12 6.30
C CYS A 113 7.49 -8.33 7.19
N PHE A 114 8.70 -8.40 6.62
CA PHE A 114 9.94 -8.47 7.41
C PHE A 114 10.14 -7.23 8.27
N ILE A 115 9.76 -6.09 7.70
CA ILE A 115 9.85 -4.79 8.31
C ILE A 115 8.84 -4.59 9.46
N LEU A 116 7.64 -5.16 9.38
CA LEU A 116 6.68 -5.14 10.49
C LEU A 116 7.09 -6.08 11.63
N TYR A 117 7.80 -7.17 11.30
CA TYR A 117 8.27 -8.16 12.29
C TYR A 117 9.51 -7.68 13.06
N ASN A 118 10.42 -6.94 12.42
CA ASN A 118 11.65 -6.42 13.05
C ASN A 118 11.53 -4.95 13.49
N GLY A 119 10.33 -4.35 13.46
CA GLY A 119 10.09 -2.97 13.88
C GLY A 119 10.62 -1.89 12.93
N SER A 120 11.16 -2.26 11.77
CA SER A 120 11.86 -1.34 10.86
C SER A 120 10.95 -0.71 9.79
N PHE A 121 9.62 -0.57 9.97
CA PHE A 121 8.73 0.05 8.96
C PHE A 121 9.02 1.53 8.85
N GLN A 122 10.07 1.83 8.10
CA GLN A 122 10.30 3.13 7.51
C GLN A 122 9.22 3.33 6.45
N LEU A 123 8.10 3.90 6.90
CA LEU A 123 7.28 4.76 6.07
C LEU A 123 8.25 5.58 5.21
N LYS A 124 8.10 5.53 3.89
CA LYS A 124 8.87 6.39 2.99
C LYS A 124 8.70 7.82 3.50
N GLN A 125 9.78 8.36 4.06
CA GLN A 125 9.71 9.62 4.78
C GLN A 125 9.28 10.70 3.77
N PRO A 126 8.22 11.48 4.03
CA PRO A 126 8.04 12.71 3.29
C PRO A 126 9.32 13.52 3.51
N ALA A 127 9.90 14.00 2.41
CA ALA A 127 11.15 14.73 2.44
C ALA A 127 10.98 15.98 3.31
N ASP A 128 11.38 15.88 4.57
CA ASP A 128 11.59 17.04 5.44
C ASP A 128 13.01 16.95 6.00
N SER A 129 13.75 17.96 5.57
CA SER A 129 14.94 18.52 6.15
C SER A 129 14.97 18.45 7.68
N GLY A 130 16.10 17.99 8.23
CA GLY A 130 16.56 18.48 9.52
C GLY A 130 16.14 17.67 10.75
N SER A 131 17.11 16.88 11.21
CA SER A 131 17.49 16.77 12.62
C SER A 131 16.69 15.85 13.57
N LEU A 132 17.51 15.04 14.26
CA LEU A 132 17.42 14.59 15.64
C LEU A 132 16.50 13.40 15.96
N LEU A 133 17.19 12.25 16.04
CA LEU A 133 16.98 11.17 16.99
C LEU A 133 16.34 11.65 18.29
N ARG A 134 15.14 11.14 18.62
CA ARG A 134 14.84 10.72 19.98
C ARG A 134 14.07 9.40 19.95
N ASN A 135 14.63 8.47 20.71
CA ASN A 135 14.06 7.21 21.11
C ASN A 135 12.71 7.47 21.78
N ASP A 136 11.61 7.05 21.18
CA ASP A 136 10.36 6.86 21.89
C ASP A 136 9.74 5.53 21.48
N SER A 137 9.91 4.56 22.38
CA SER A 137 9.07 3.40 22.59
C SER A 137 8.80 2.50 21.39
N VAL A 138 9.74 1.58 21.19
CA VAL A 138 9.47 0.19 20.79
C VAL A 138 8.30 -0.31 21.65
N TYR A 139 7.11 -0.51 21.06
CA TYR A 139 6.03 -1.18 21.77
C TYR A 139 6.40 -2.66 21.94
N PRO A 140 6.37 -3.20 23.17
CA PRO A 140 6.53 -4.62 23.40
C PRO A 140 5.17 -5.27 23.14
N PHE A 141 4.97 -5.88 21.97
CA PHE A 141 3.92 -6.89 21.86
C PHE A 141 4.52 -8.21 22.36
N SER A 142 4.64 -8.31 23.69
CA SER A 142 4.81 -9.59 24.37
C SER A 142 3.59 -10.45 24.04
N LEU A 143 3.75 -11.42 23.14
CA LEU A 143 2.88 -12.57 23.06
C LEU A 143 3.51 -13.69 23.90
N SER A 144 3.55 -13.48 25.21
CA SER A 144 3.58 -14.58 26.18
C SER A 144 2.15 -15.07 26.39
N GLY A 145 1.90 -16.35 26.10
CA GLY A 145 0.65 -17.05 26.35
C GLY A 145 0.48 -18.14 25.30
N HIS A 146 1.14 -19.28 25.53
CA HIS A 146 0.58 -20.52 26.13
C HIS A 146 -0.21 -21.35 25.12
#